data_AF-S8B068-F1
#
_entry.id   AF-S8B068-F1
#
_cell.length_a   1.000
_cell.length_b   1.000
_cell.length_c   1.000
_cell.angle_alpha   90.00
_cell.angle_beta   90.00
_cell.angle_gamma   90.00
#
_symmetry.space_group_name_H-M   'P 1'
#
loop_
_entity.id
_entity.type
_entity.pdbx_description
1 polymer ?
#
loop_
_entity_poly.entity_id
_entity_poly.type
_entity_poly.pdbx_seq_one_letter_code
_entity_poly.pdbx_strand_id
1 'polypeptide(L)'
;MEKYTEGLVSLELHHSSYTSLGPPARRMIRDTAKSLNWPKTIFLVGIPLVALFSLRWVPLRRETVWTGVIYAYLRALTVTAGYHRLWAHRSYSASTLLKLIFAIIGAGAGQDSIKKWCRDHRAHHRYVDTDKDPYSMSKGFFHAHIGWILFEKSDPIHGVLTTGRVDISDLKADPVVAWQRKHYLTLLLVAGYLFPTMLCGLVFGDYLGGFVFAGCIATAIEQQGTFCVNSVAHWYGSQPYAADKTPRDHPLTGLLTLGEGYHNFHHEFPIDYRNGVRWFDFDPTKWVIWVCAQLGLASNLRRFPENEIQKGRIQRKRQCLDQESERLNWGVPLEDLPAMEWGEYQQQTRTGCNLVVIRGVVHDVSAFVTEHPGGAAMITAAIGKDATRLFEGEVYRHSKAASNFLDTMRIAVIKPRIEGK
;
A
#
# COMPACT_ATOMS: atom_id res chain seq x y z
N MET A 1 -38.76 -52.80 -15.49
CA MET A 1 -38.68 -54.03 -14.67
C MET A 1 -38.45 -55.19 -15.64
N GLU A 2 -37.46 -56.09 -15.55
CA GLU A 2 -36.27 -56.23 -14.69
C GLU A 2 -35.37 -57.39 -15.26
N LYS A 3 -34.05 -57.52 -15.12
CA LYS A 3 -32.97 -56.74 -14.44
C LYS A 3 -31.58 -56.99 -15.15
N TYR A 4 -30.47 -56.64 -14.51
CA TYR A 4 -29.05 -56.79 -14.92
C TYR A 4 -28.51 -58.21 -15.19
N THR A 5 -27.69 -58.35 -16.24
CA THR A 5 -26.36 -59.03 -16.39
C THR A 5 -26.00 -58.93 -17.89
N GLU A 6 -24.79 -58.64 -18.39
CA GLU A 6 -23.39 -58.78 -17.97
C GLU A 6 -22.54 -57.72 -18.71
N GLY A 7 -21.29 -57.45 -18.29
CA GLY A 7 -20.45 -56.47 -18.99
C GLY A 7 -19.12 -56.13 -18.35
N LEU A 8 -18.28 -57.13 -18.06
CA LEU A 8 -16.88 -56.89 -17.70
C LEU A 8 -16.10 -56.40 -18.94
N VAL A 9 -15.60 -55.17 -18.90
CA VAL A 9 -14.57 -54.67 -19.84
C VAL A 9 -13.39 -54.12 -19.05
N SER A 10 -12.20 -54.53 -19.47
CA SER A 10 -10.91 -54.23 -18.87
C SER A 10 -10.59 -52.74 -18.76
N LEU A 11 -10.22 -52.30 -17.55
CA LEU A 11 -9.46 -51.06 -17.36
C LEU A 11 -8.00 -51.29 -17.77
N GLU A 12 -7.68 -51.00 -19.03
CA GLU A 12 -6.28 -50.90 -19.46
C GLU A 12 -5.62 -49.68 -18.79
N LEU A 13 -4.49 -49.93 -18.14
CA LEU A 13 -3.67 -48.90 -17.51
C LEU A 13 -2.98 -48.05 -18.58
N HIS A 14 -3.57 -46.91 -18.92
CA HIS A 14 -2.91 -45.91 -19.76
C HIS A 14 -1.66 -45.37 -19.03
N HIS A 15 -0.49 -45.95 -19.36
CA HIS A 15 0.80 -45.39 -19.00
C HIS A 15 0.94 -44.00 -19.64
N SER A 16 0.71 -42.96 -18.84
CA SER A 16 0.97 -41.59 -19.24
C SER A 16 2.48 -41.41 -19.39
N SER A 17 2.94 -41.42 -20.64
CA SER A 17 4.32 -41.12 -20.99
C SER A 17 4.62 -39.67 -20.61
N TYR A 18 5.70 -39.47 -19.85
CA TYR A 18 6.16 -38.14 -19.44
C TYR A 18 6.31 -37.22 -20.66
N THR A 19 5.39 -36.28 -20.81
CA THR A 19 5.35 -35.38 -21.97
C THR A 19 6.54 -34.44 -21.93
N SER A 20 7.53 -34.71 -22.80
CA SER A 20 8.67 -33.83 -22.94
C SER A 20 8.19 -32.45 -23.41
N LEU A 21 8.54 -31.39 -22.69
CA LEU A 21 8.13 -30.02 -22.99
C LEU A 21 8.41 -29.67 -24.46
N GLY A 22 7.41 -29.11 -25.15
CA GLY A 22 7.51 -28.78 -26.57
C GLY A 22 8.57 -27.72 -26.90
N PRO A 23 9.00 -27.58 -28.17
CA PRO A 23 10.06 -26.65 -28.57
C PRO A 23 9.85 -25.18 -28.13
N PRO A 24 8.63 -24.59 -28.17
CA PRO A 24 8.40 -23.23 -27.68
C PRO A 24 8.64 -23.09 -26.18
N ALA A 25 8.17 -24.06 -25.37
CA ALA A 25 8.38 -24.07 -23.94
C ALA A 25 9.87 -24.20 -23.58
N ARG A 26 10.61 -25.09 -24.27
CA ARG A 26 12.08 -25.22 -24.09
C ARG A 26 12.81 -23.92 -24.43
N ARG A 27 12.38 -23.19 -25.47
CA ARG A 27 12.94 -21.88 -25.83
C ARG A 27 12.65 -20.83 -24.75
N MET A 28 11.38 -20.70 -24.34
CA MET A 28 10.97 -19.78 -23.28
C MET A 28 11.71 -20.02 -21.96
N ILE A 29 11.86 -21.29 -21.55
CA ILE A 29 12.64 -21.67 -20.35
C ILE A 29 14.11 -21.28 -20.51
N ARG A 30 14.73 -21.55 -21.67
CA ARG A 30 16.12 -21.20 -21.96
C ARG A 30 16.35 -19.68 -21.92
N ASP A 31 15.45 -18.91 -22.53
CA ASP A 31 15.57 -17.46 -22.62
C ASP A 31 15.29 -16.80 -21.25
N THR A 32 14.38 -17.38 -20.44
CA THR A 32 14.19 -17.00 -19.03
C THR A 32 15.42 -17.33 -18.18
N ALA A 33 15.98 -18.53 -18.29
CA ALA A 33 17.18 -18.97 -17.56
C ALA A 33 18.43 -18.12 -17.88
N LYS A 34 18.53 -17.58 -19.10
CA LYS A 34 19.58 -16.62 -19.50
C LYS A 34 19.40 -15.22 -18.91
N SER A 35 18.18 -14.86 -18.48
CA SER A 35 17.88 -13.55 -17.90
C SER A 35 17.99 -13.51 -16.37
N LEU A 36 18.16 -14.66 -15.72
CA LEU A 36 18.30 -14.78 -14.27
C LEU A 36 19.69 -14.36 -13.76
N ASN A 37 19.69 -13.61 -12.67
CA ASN A 37 20.86 -13.32 -11.84
C ASN A 37 21.14 -14.52 -10.92
N TRP A 38 21.78 -15.55 -11.45
CA TRP A 38 21.99 -16.84 -10.77
C TRP A 38 22.53 -16.75 -9.33
N PRO A 39 23.53 -15.92 -8.99
CA PRO A 39 23.97 -15.75 -7.61
C PRO A 39 22.84 -15.30 -6.67
N LYS A 40 22.02 -14.33 -7.10
CA LYS A 40 20.87 -13.84 -6.32
C LYS A 40 19.75 -14.87 -6.26
N THR A 41 19.49 -15.61 -7.34
CA THR A 41 18.51 -16.70 -7.38
C THR A 41 18.89 -17.85 -6.44
N ILE A 42 20.17 -18.27 -6.43
CA ILE A 42 20.67 -19.30 -5.52
C ILE A 42 20.54 -18.82 -4.06
N PHE A 43 20.87 -17.56 -3.78
CA PHE A 43 20.77 -16.99 -2.44
C PHE A 43 19.32 -16.88 -1.92
N LEU A 44 18.40 -16.32 -2.73
CA LEU A 44 17.02 -16.04 -2.33
C LEU A 44 16.04 -17.21 -2.50
N VAL A 45 16.38 -18.22 -3.31
CA VAL A 45 15.49 -19.35 -3.62
C VAL A 45 16.20 -20.68 -3.35
N GLY A 46 17.43 -20.85 -3.82
CA GLY A 46 18.21 -22.08 -3.63
C GLY A 46 18.48 -22.42 -2.16
N ILE A 47 19.07 -21.50 -1.39
CA ILE A 47 19.39 -21.70 0.03
C ILE A 47 18.13 -21.99 0.86
N PRO A 48 17.01 -21.23 0.73
CA PRO A 48 15.76 -21.56 1.42
C PRO A 48 15.20 -22.94 1.07
N LEU A 49 15.20 -23.33 -0.21
CA LEU A 49 14.72 -24.66 -0.64
C LEU A 49 15.59 -25.79 -0.07
N VAL A 50 16.92 -25.64 -0.07
CA VAL A 50 17.84 -26.62 0.54
C VAL A 50 17.62 -26.69 2.06
N ALA A 51 17.40 -25.55 2.73
CA ALA A 51 17.11 -25.53 4.15
C ALA A 51 15.77 -26.20 4.49
N LEU A 52 14.70 -25.94 3.71
CA LEU A 52 13.41 -26.61 3.84
C LEU A 52 13.52 -28.13 3.60
N PHE A 53 14.29 -28.56 2.62
CA PHE A 53 14.57 -29.98 2.38
C PHE A 53 15.36 -30.62 3.54
N SER A 54 16.30 -29.88 4.14
CA SER A 54 17.11 -30.36 5.26
C SER A 54 16.32 -30.65 6.55
N LEU A 55 15.10 -30.12 6.68
CA LEU A 55 14.17 -30.41 7.79
C LEU A 55 13.87 -31.91 7.95
N ARG A 56 14.09 -32.73 6.91
CA ARG A 56 13.99 -34.19 6.98
C ARG A 56 15.05 -34.85 7.89
N TRP A 57 16.16 -34.17 8.15
CA TRP A 57 17.30 -34.68 8.95
C TRP A 57 17.70 -33.76 10.11
N VAL A 58 17.35 -32.48 10.07
CA VAL A 58 17.68 -31.52 11.13
C VAL A 58 16.46 -31.34 12.04
N PRO A 59 16.47 -31.92 13.25
CA PRO A 59 15.31 -31.90 14.15
C PRO A 59 15.05 -30.48 14.66
N LEU A 60 13.77 -30.11 14.75
CA LEU A 60 13.36 -28.82 15.28
C LEU A 60 13.55 -28.78 16.80
N ARG A 61 14.45 -27.90 17.28
CA ARG A 61 14.57 -27.52 18.69
C ARG A 61 13.91 -26.16 18.93
N ARG A 62 13.14 -26.03 20.01
CA ARG A 62 12.31 -24.84 20.27
C ARG A 62 13.18 -23.62 20.55
N GLU A 63 14.25 -23.83 21.29
CA GLU A 63 15.25 -22.85 21.72
C GLU A 63 15.98 -22.26 20.51
N THR A 64 16.41 -23.12 19.59
CA THR A 64 17.04 -22.77 18.31
C THR A 64 16.09 -21.96 17.42
N VAL A 65 14.82 -22.39 17.30
CA VAL A 65 13.81 -21.65 16.51
C VAL A 65 13.52 -20.28 17.09
N TRP A 66 13.30 -20.17 18.41
CA TRP A 66 13.09 -18.87 19.07
C TRP A 66 14.29 -17.94 18.95
N THR A 67 15.51 -18.49 19.05
CA THR A 67 16.75 -17.73 18.80
C THR A 67 16.77 -17.17 17.38
N GLY A 68 16.40 -17.98 16.38
CA GLY A 68 16.27 -17.54 14.98
C GLY A 68 15.22 -16.44 14.79
N VAL A 69 14.04 -16.58 15.39
CA VAL A 69 12.95 -15.58 15.32
C VAL A 69 13.37 -14.26 15.96
N ILE A 70 13.92 -14.29 17.18
CA ILE A 70 14.37 -13.09 17.90
C ILE A 70 15.51 -12.40 17.15
N TYR A 71 16.46 -13.17 16.60
CA TYR A 71 17.59 -12.61 15.88
C TYR A 71 17.18 -12.03 14.51
N ALA A 72 16.28 -12.67 13.77
CA ALA A 72 15.69 -12.10 12.56
C ALA A 72 14.91 -10.79 12.84
N TYR A 73 14.16 -10.75 13.95
CA TYR A 73 13.49 -9.52 14.39
C TYR A 73 14.50 -8.39 14.67
N LEU A 74 15.62 -8.69 15.32
CA LEU A 74 16.69 -7.72 15.58
C LEU A 74 17.34 -7.23 14.27
N ARG A 75 17.62 -8.12 13.31
CA ARG A 75 18.14 -7.74 11.99
C ARG A 75 17.15 -6.85 11.22
N ALA A 76 15.88 -7.22 11.17
CA ALA A 76 14.82 -6.42 10.55
C ALA A 76 14.70 -5.02 11.19
N LEU A 77 14.81 -4.92 12.53
CA LEU A 77 14.89 -3.62 13.21
C LEU A 77 16.10 -2.78 12.76
N THR A 78 17.26 -3.40 12.49
CA THR A 78 18.42 -2.65 11.98
C THR A 78 18.31 -2.24 10.51
N VAL A 79 17.54 -2.96 9.69
CA VAL A 79 17.18 -2.54 8.32
C VAL A 79 16.21 -1.36 8.39
N THR A 80 15.13 -1.46 9.16
CA THR A 80 14.12 -0.38 9.26
C THR A 80 14.67 0.87 9.98
N ALA A 81 15.36 0.72 11.11
CA ALA A 81 15.95 1.88 11.79
C ALA A 81 17.15 2.45 11.02
N GLY A 82 18.02 1.59 10.48
CA GLY A 82 19.26 1.98 9.82
C GLY A 82 19.09 2.24 8.33
N TYR A 83 18.97 1.18 7.54
CA TYR A 83 19.00 1.24 6.06
C TYR A 83 17.91 2.17 5.53
N HIS A 84 16.71 2.03 6.06
CA HIS A 84 15.55 2.82 5.68
C HIS A 84 15.57 4.23 6.29
N ARG A 85 15.27 4.35 7.59
CA ARG A 85 15.00 5.66 8.21
C ARG A 85 16.26 6.54 8.35
N LEU A 86 17.39 5.98 8.78
CA LEU A 86 18.64 6.73 8.95
C LEU A 86 19.32 7.06 7.62
N TRP A 87 19.62 6.06 6.79
CA TRP A 87 20.45 6.26 5.59
C TRP A 87 19.64 6.61 4.33
N ALA A 88 18.53 5.92 4.03
CA ALA A 88 17.76 6.25 2.82
C ALA A 88 17.03 7.59 2.98
N HIS A 89 16.33 7.81 4.10
CA HIS A 89 15.46 8.98 4.32
C HIS A 89 16.05 10.11 5.16
N ARG A 90 17.12 9.86 5.92
CA ARG A 90 17.78 10.87 6.79
C ARG A 90 16.81 11.49 7.80
N SER A 91 15.84 10.69 8.28
CA SER A 91 14.81 11.12 9.21
C SER A 91 15.32 11.35 10.64
N TYR A 92 16.55 10.93 10.94
CA TYR A 92 17.26 11.28 12.17
C TYR A 92 18.78 11.23 11.98
N SER A 93 19.53 11.59 13.02
CA SER A 93 20.99 11.49 13.11
C SER A 93 21.38 10.44 14.14
N ALA A 94 22.46 9.69 13.92
CA ALA A 94 22.91 8.62 14.79
C ALA A 94 24.42 8.71 15.09
N SER A 95 24.79 8.35 16.31
CA SER A 95 26.18 8.15 16.74
C SER A 95 26.89 7.09 15.91
N THR A 96 28.22 7.17 15.81
CA THR A 96 29.03 6.18 15.07
C THR A 96 28.86 4.76 15.61
N LEU A 97 28.70 4.60 16.93
CA LEU A 97 28.42 3.31 17.56
C LEU A 97 27.09 2.73 17.06
N LEU A 98 26.01 3.51 17.08
CA LEU A 98 24.70 3.06 16.62
C LEU A 98 24.71 2.73 15.12
N LYS A 99 25.42 3.54 14.31
CA LYS A 99 25.66 3.25 12.88
C LYS A 99 26.39 1.91 12.68
N LEU A 100 27.44 1.62 13.46
CA LEU A 100 28.18 0.36 13.36
C LEU A 100 27.33 -0.85 13.75
N ILE A 101 26.53 -0.73 14.81
CA ILE A 101 25.57 -1.78 15.23
C ILE A 101 24.61 -2.10 14.08
N PHE A 102 23.98 -1.08 13.48
CA PHE A 102 23.06 -1.28 12.35
C PHE A 102 23.77 -1.83 11.10
N ALA A 103 24.99 -1.40 10.82
CA ALA A 103 25.76 -1.84 9.67
C ALA A 103 26.23 -3.30 9.77
N ILE A 104 26.57 -3.77 10.97
CA ILE A 104 26.99 -5.15 11.23
C ILE A 104 25.79 -6.10 11.22
N ILE A 105 24.78 -5.80 12.04
CA ILE A 105 23.62 -6.69 12.21
C ILE A 105 22.76 -6.70 10.95
N GLY A 106 22.50 -5.54 10.35
CA GLY A 106 21.67 -5.41 9.15
C GLY A 106 22.28 -6.04 7.90
N ALA A 107 23.61 -6.17 7.84
CA ALA A 107 24.26 -6.94 6.77
C ALA A 107 23.83 -8.41 6.78
N GLY A 108 23.54 -8.96 7.97
CA GLY A 108 23.03 -10.32 8.15
C GLY A 108 21.63 -10.57 7.55
N ALA A 109 20.87 -9.53 7.21
CA ALA A 109 19.56 -9.66 6.55
C ALA A 109 19.66 -10.05 5.06
N GLY A 110 20.86 -9.90 4.45
CA GLY A 110 21.10 -10.29 3.06
C GLY A 110 20.50 -9.36 1.99
N GLN A 111 20.11 -8.14 2.35
CA GLN A 111 19.41 -7.20 1.47
C GLN A 111 20.35 -6.28 0.66
N ASP A 112 21.55 -6.74 0.32
CA ASP A 112 22.65 -5.95 -0.27
C ASP A 112 23.29 -4.94 0.71
N SER A 113 24.37 -4.30 0.26
CA SER A 113 25.08 -3.23 0.97
C SER A 113 24.17 -2.01 1.21
N ILE A 114 24.38 -1.29 2.33
CA ILE A 114 23.60 -0.09 2.69
C ILE A 114 23.53 0.88 1.50
N LYS A 115 24.68 1.12 0.85
CA LYS A 115 24.77 1.99 -0.33
C LYS A 115 23.84 1.58 -1.48
N LYS A 116 23.69 0.28 -1.77
CA LYS A 116 22.80 -0.20 -2.84
C LYS A 116 21.35 -0.17 -2.38
N TRP A 117 21.04 -0.72 -1.21
CA TRP A 117 19.68 -0.70 -0.65
C TRP A 117 19.11 0.73 -0.64
N CYS A 118 19.84 1.69 -0.08
CA CYS A 118 19.40 3.09 -0.01
C CYS A 118 19.33 3.78 -1.39
N ARG A 119 20.20 3.42 -2.35
CA ARG A 119 20.10 3.92 -3.74
C ARG A 119 18.79 3.45 -4.38
N ASP A 120 18.51 2.16 -4.27
CA ASP A 120 17.35 1.52 -4.89
C ASP A 120 16.07 2.07 -4.25
N HIS A 121 16.03 2.19 -2.93
CA HIS A 121 14.91 2.74 -2.19
C HIS A 121 14.67 4.24 -2.47
N ARG A 122 15.71 5.06 -2.56
CA ARG A 122 15.57 6.46 -3.01
C ARG A 122 15.04 6.56 -4.45
N ALA A 123 15.47 5.65 -5.33
CA ALA A 123 14.96 5.60 -6.70
C ALA A 123 13.50 5.18 -6.75
N HIS A 124 13.09 4.21 -5.93
CA HIS A 124 11.70 3.84 -5.73
C HIS A 124 10.85 5.04 -5.29
N HIS A 125 11.20 5.75 -4.21
CA HIS A 125 10.43 6.95 -3.81
C HIS A 125 10.36 8.04 -4.88
N ARG A 126 11.44 8.25 -5.64
CA ARG A 126 11.50 9.28 -6.70
C ARG A 126 10.70 8.91 -7.96
N TYR A 127 10.58 7.62 -8.26
CA TYR A 127 10.07 7.12 -9.53
C TYR A 127 8.92 6.10 -9.38
N VAL A 128 8.30 6.04 -8.19
CA VAL A 128 7.25 5.10 -7.80
C VAL A 128 6.21 4.92 -8.91
N ASP A 129 5.85 3.65 -9.14
CA ASP A 129 4.91 3.19 -10.18
C ASP A 129 5.35 3.40 -11.64
N THR A 130 6.50 4.04 -11.91
CA THR A 130 7.06 4.19 -13.26
C THR A 130 8.07 3.08 -13.61
N ASP A 131 8.50 3.01 -14.87
CA ASP A 131 9.53 2.05 -15.31
C ASP A 131 10.89 2.21 -14.61
N LYS A 132 11.18 3.41 -14.08
CA LYS A 132 12.45 3.74 -13.41
C LYS A 132 12.48 3.33 -11.93
N ASP A 133 11.33 2.96 -11.36
CA ASP A 133 11.27 2.33 -10.04
C ASP A 133 11.78 0.87 -10.17
N PRO A 134 12.78 0.48 -9.34
CA PRO A 134 13.40 -0.83 -9.42
C PRO A 134 12.43 -1.97 -9.14
N TYR A 135 11.39 -1.77 -8.31
CA TYR A 135 10.43 -2.79 -7.91
C TYR A 135 8.97 -2.34 -8.05
N SER A 136 8.72 -1.54 -9.10
CA SER A 136 7.40 -0.99 -9.47
C SER A 136 6.29 -2.03 -9.48
N MET A 137 5.22 -1.76 -8.73
CA MET A 137 4.02 -2.59 -8.68
C MET A 137 3.27 -2.63 -10.02
N SER A 138 3.41 -1.61 -10.87
CA SER A 138 2.89 -1.56 -12.25
C SER A 138 3.42 -2.70 -13.13
N LYS A 139 4.58 -3.29 -12.79
CA LYS A 139 5.16 -4.46 -13.49
C LYS A 139 4.64 -5.81 -12.95
N GLY A 140 3.66 -5.78 -12.04
CA GLY A 140 2.98 -6.94 -11.47
C GLY A 140 3.57 -7.44 -10.15
N PHE A 141 2.73 -8.09 -9.33
CA PHE A 141 3.04 -8.52 -7.96
C PHE A 141 4.34 -9.33 -7.85
N PHE A 142 4.56 -10.29 -8.76
CA PHE A 142 5.77 -11.12 -8.74
C PHE A 142 7.04 -10.29 -8.98
N HIS A 143 6.99 -9.28 -9.86
CA HIS A 143 8.12 -8.39 -10.10
C HIS A 143 8.43 -7.57 -8.85
N ALA A 144 7.42 -6.91 -8.27
CA ALA A 144 7.56 -6.06 -7.09
C ALA A 144 8.04 -6.84 -5.85
N HIS A 145 7.59 -8.09 -5.68
CA HIS A 145 7.99 -8.93 -4.57
C HIS A 145 9.45 -9.38 -4.70
N ILE A 146 9.78 -10.19 -5.72
CA ILE A 146 11.10 -10.84 -5.82
C ILE A 146 11.72 -10.78 -7.22
N GLY A 147 10.91 -10.68 -8.28
CA GLY A 147 11.37 -10.69 -9.66
C GLY A 147 12.34 -9.55 -10.00
N TRP A 148 12.20 -8.38 -9.38
CA TRP A 148 13.13 -7.27 -9.53
C TRP A 148 14.58 -7.64 -9.19
N ILE A 149 14.78 -8.53 -8.21
CA ILE A 149 16.11 -9.01 -7.79
C ILE A 149 16.58 -10.17 -8.67
N LEU A 150 15.69 -11.12 -8.97
CA LEU A 150 16.01 -12.33 -9.74
C LEU A 150 16.38 -12.02 -11.20
N PHE A 151 15.82 -10.96 -11.77
CA PHE A 151 16.08 -10.52 -13.15
C PHE A 151 16.90 -9.20 -13.19
N GLU A 152 17.57 -8.84 -12.08
CA GLU A 152 18.37 -7.61 -11.99
C GLU A 152 19.57 -7.66 -12.94
N LYS A 153 19.55 -6.78 -13.95
CA LYS A 153 20.68 -6.53 -14.85
C LYS A 153 21.48 -5.33 -14.34
N SER A 154 22.65 -5.63 -13.78
CA SER A 154 23.61 -4.64 -13.31
C SER A 154 24.95 -4.77 -14.03
N ASP A 155 25.57 -3.65 -14.38
CA ASP A 155 26.97 -3.61 -14.82
C ASP A 155 27.84 -2.75 -13.85
N PRO A 156 29.17 -2.96 -13.81
CA PRO A 156 30.05 -2.27 -12.87
C PRO A 156 30.12 -0.75 -13.03
N ILE A 157 29.86 -0.22 -14.23
CA ILE A 157 29.98 1.19 -14.60
C ILE A 157 28.67 1.94 -14.33
N HIS A 158 27.53 1.42 -14.80
CA HIS A 158 26.24 2.13 -14.71
C HIS A 158 25.34 1.65 -13.55
N GLY A 159 25.71 0.56 -12.87
CA GLY A 159 24.90 -0.05 -11.82
C GLY A 159 23.72 -0.82 -12.39
N VAL A 160 22.58 -0.86 -11.69
CA VAL A 160 21.35 -1.49 -12.21
C VAL A 160 20.80 -0.63 -13.35
N LEU A 161 20.81 -1.19 -14.56
CA LEU A 161 20.60 -0.47 -15.82
C LEU A 161 19.20 0.15 -15.98
N THR A 162 18.21 -0.41 -15.29
CA THR A 162 16.80 0.01 -15.36
C THR A 162 16.39 1.01 -14.27
N THR A 163 17.21 1.19 -13.23
CA THR A 163 16.85 2.05 -12.09
C THR A 163 17.10 3.53 -12.39
N GLY A 164 16.16 4.40 -12.01
CA GLY A 164 16.30 5.84 -12.14
C GLY A 164 17.46 6.43 -11.33
N ARG A 165 17.98 7.58 -11.79
CA ARG A 165 19.12 8.27 -11.14
C ARG A 165 18.67 9.01 -9.88
N VAL A 166 19.42 8.85 -8.80
CA VAL A 166 19.23 9.53 -7.50
C VAL A 166 20.57 9.97 -6.92
N ASP A 167 20.53 10.99 -6.06
CA ASP A 167 21.73 11.38 -5.31
C ASP A 167 22.02 10.39 -4.18
N ILE A 168 23.32 10.07 -4.06
CA ILE A 168 23.93 9.19 -3.06
C ILE A 168 25.30 9.75 -2.62
N SER A 169 25.52 11.06 -2.78
CA SER A 169 26.74 11.77 -2.38
C SER A 169 27.05 11.58 -0.89
N ASP A 170 26.03 11.73 -0.05
CA ASP A 170 26.05 11.48 1.39
C ASP A 170 26.40 10.01 1.74
N LEU A 171 25.83 9.03 1.04
CA LEU A 171 26.14 7.61 1.21
C LEU A 171 27.57 7.25 0.75
N LYS A 172 28.19 8.05 -0.11
CA LYS A 172 29.61 7.92 -0.47
C LYS A 172 30.52 8.56 0.57
N ALA A 173 30.05 9.59 1.28
CA ALA A 173 30.79 10.33 2.29
C ALA A 173 30.74 9.69 3.69
N ASP A 174 29.70 8.90 4.01
CA ASP A 174 29.62 8.20 5.30
C ASP A 174 30.65 7.04 5.39
N PRO A 175 31.64 7.11 6.31
CA PRO A 175 32.70 6.11 6.39
C PRO A 175 32.19 4.74 6.85
N VAL A 176 31.10 4.66 7.61
CA VAL A 176 30.50 3.39 8.02
C VAL A 176 29.85 2.71 6.82
N VAL A 177 29.18 3.48 5.94
CA VAL A 177 28.60 2.94 4.69
C VAL A 177 29.68 2.48 3.72
N ALA A 178 30.78 3.22 3.59
CA ALA A 178 31.93 2.82 2.77
C ALA A 178 32.60 1.55 3.30
N TRP A 179 32.82 1.45 4.62
CA TRP A 179 33.35 0.25 5.28
C TRP A 179 32.42 -0.95 5.12
N GLN A 180 31.12 -0.79 5.43
CA GLN A 180 30.13 -1.87 5.32
C GLN A 180 30.06 -2.42 3.89
N ARG A 181 30.12 -1.56 2.88
CA ARG A 181 30.16 -1.99 1.48
C ARG A 181 31.43 -2.78 1.15
N LYS A 182 32.60 -2.35 1.64
CA LYS A 182 33.88 -3.06 1.42
C LYS A 182 33.87 -4.46 2.03
N HIS A 183 33.22 -4.63 3.18
CA HIS A 183 33.19 -5.89 3.94
C HIS A 183 31.85 -6.63 3.86
N TYR A 184 30.95 -6.24 2.94
CA TYR A 184 29.54 -6.68 2.95
C TYR A 184 29.38 -8.20 2.97
N LEU A 185 30.07 -8.94 2.09
CA LEU A 185 29.95 -10.40 2.03
C LEU A 185 30.44 -11.07 3.31
N THR A 186 31.52 -10.57 3.91
CA THR A 186 32.02 -11.07 5.20
C THR A 186 31.01 -10.80 6.31
N LEU A 187 30.44 -9.60 6.38
CA LEU A 187 29.44 -9.22 7.38
C LEU A 187 28.14 -10.04 7.20
N LEU A 188 27.69 -10.27 5.98
CA LEU A 188 26.56 -11.14 5.66
C LEU A 188 26.80 -12.58 6.15
N LEU A 189 27.93 -13.19 5.80
CA LEU A 189 28.23 -14.56 6.20
C LEU A 189 28.40 -14.69 7.73
N VAL A 190 29.05 -13.71 8.36
CA VAL A 190 29.26 -13.71 9.81
C VAL A 190 27.96 -13.45 10.57
N ALA A 191 27.27 -12.34 10.30
CA ALA A 191 26.07 -11.98 11.04
C ALA A 191 24.86 -12.84 10.65
N GLY A 192 24.67 -13.16 9.36
CA GLY A 192 23.50 -13.90 8.88
C GLY A 192 23.54 -15.41 9.12
N TYR A 193 24.74 -16.01 9.21
CA TYR A 193 24.88 -17.47 9.26
C TYR A 193 25.80 -17.95 10.38
N LEU A 194 27.05 -17.45 10.47
CA LEU A 194 28.01 -17.96 11.44
C LEU A 194 27.56 -17.64 12.89
N PHE A 195 27.12 -16.41 13.15
CA PHE A 195 26.68 -15.97 14.48
C PHE A 195 25.53 -16.81 15.04
N PRO A 196 24.37 -16.98 14.35
CA PRO A 196 23.29 -17.83 14.86
C PRO A 196 23.71 -19.32 14.95
N THR A 197 24.57 -19.79 14.05
CA THR A 197 25.14 -21.16 14.10
C THR A 197 25.96 -21.38 15.36
N MET A 198 26.90 -20.47 15.65
CA MET A 198 27.76 -20.56 16.83
C MET A 198 26.98 -20.32 18.13
N LEU A 199 25.99 -19.42 18.13
CA LEU A 199 25.15 -19.16 19.30
C LEU A 199 24.36 -20.43 19.70
N CYS A 200 23.62 -21.03 18.77
CA CYS A 200 22.86 -22.25 19.06
C CYS A 200 23.78 -23.47 19.31
N GLY A 201 24.93 -23.53 18.64
CA GLY A 201 25.95 -24.56 18.84
C GLY A 201 26.59 -24.53 20.23
N LEU A 202 27.00 -23.35 20.70
CA LEU A 202 27.68 -23.18 21.99
C LEU A 202 26.70 -23.22 23.18
N VAL A 203 25.48 -22.70 23.03
CA VAL A 203 24.51 -22.61 24.13
C VAL A 203 23.61 -23.84 24.22
N PHE A 204 23.20 -24.43 23.09
CA PHE A 204 22.25 -25.56 23.06
C PHE A 204 22.86 -26.86 22.50
N GLY A 205 24.12 -26.87 22.07
CA GLY A 205 24.72 -28.01 21.38
C GLY A 205 24.13 -28.25 19.99
N ASP A 206 23.52 -27.25 19.37
CA ASP A 206 22.76 -27.36 18.12
C ASP A 206 23.32 -26.49 16.99
N TYR A 207 24.53 -26.81 16.52
CA TYR A 207 25.17 -26.11 15.41
C TYR A 207 24.36 -26.23 14.12
N LEU A 208 23.92 -27.45 13.77
CA LEU A 208 23.24 -27.70 12.50
C LEU A 208 21.83 -27.09 12.48
N GLY A 209 21.09 -27.17 13.57
CA GLY A 209 19.82 -26.44 13.72
C GLY A 209 20.03 -24.93 13.75
N GLY A 210 21.11 -24.43 14.40
CA GLY A 210 21.50 -23.03 14.34
C GLY A 210 21.70 -22.51 12.92
N PHE A 211 22.43 -23.27 12.09
CA PHE A 211 22.63 -22.93 10.68
C PHE A 211 21.32 -22.98 9.86
N VAL A 212 20.53 -24.06 10.01
CA VAL A 212 19.32 -24.27 9.20
C VAL A 212 18.16 -23.37 9.63
N PHE A 213 17.76 -23.41 10.90
CA PHE A 213 16.61 -22.66 11.40
C PHE A 213 16.95 -21.18 11.63
N ALA A 214 18.00 -20.90 12.41
CA ALA A 214 18.33 -19.54 12.84
C ALA A 214 19.18 -18.76 11.82
N GLY A 215 19.90 -19.44 10.93
CA GLY A 215 20.54 -18.86 9.75
C GLY A 215 19.61 -18.85 8.54
N CYS A 216 19.52 -19.97 7.83
CA CYS A 216 18.89 -20.05 6.50
C CYS A 216 17.39 -19.73 6.49
N ILE A 217 16.58 -20.41 7.29
CA ILE A 217 15.12 -20.25 7.30
C ILE A 217 14.72 -18.87 7.85
N ALA A 218 15.31 -18.43 8.96
CA ALA A 218 15.05 -17.12 9.53
C ALA A 218 15.41 -15.97 8.56
N THR A 219 16.53 -16.09 7.84
CA THR A 219 16.91 -15.13 6.78
C THR A 219 15.92 -15.14 5.61
N ALA A 220 15.46 -16.31 5.18
CA ALA A 220 14.46 -16.42 4.12
C ALA A 220 13.14 -15.73 4.49
N ILE A 221 12.63 -15.99 5.71
CA ILE A 221 11.38 -15.40 6.22
C ILE A 221 11.51 -13.86 6.32
N GLU A 222 12.63 -13.36 6.84
CA GLU A 222 12.90 -11.92 6.94
C GLU A 222 12.94 -11.22 5.57
N GLN A 223 13.53 -11.89 4.57
CA GLN A 223 13.56 -11.41 3.19
C GLN A 223 12.15 -11.37 2.58
N GLN A 224 11.37 -12.46 2.68
CA GLN A 224 9.98 -12.46 2.18
C GLN A 224 9.11 -11.41 2.90
N GLY A 225 9.29 -11.23 4.20
CA GLY A 225 8.63 -10.19 4.99
C GLY A 225 8.96 -8.79 4.46
N THR A 226 10.24 -8.51 4.20
CA THR A 226 10.66 -7.22 3.62
C THR A 226 10.11 -7.03 2.20
N PHE A 227 10.11 -8.08 1.39
CA PHE A 227 9.57 -8.06 0.03
C PHE A 227 8.04 -7.86 0.00
N CYS A 228 7.33 -8.15 1.09
CA CYS A 228 5.91 -7.79 1.23
C CYS A 228 5.68 -6.27 1.34
N VAL A 229 6.68 -5.47 1.74
CA VAL A 229 6.57 -4.00 1.70
C VAL A 229 6.39 -3.56 0.24
N ASN A 230 7.32 -3.96 -0.64
CA ASN A 230 7.31 -3.61 -2.06
C ASN A 230 6.07 -4.13 -2.82
N SER A 231 5.47 -5.25 -2.40
CA SER A 231 4.35 -5.87 -3.12
C SER A 231 2.99 -5.75 -2.41
N VAL A 232 2.85 -6.30 -1.20
CA VAL A 232 1.59 -6.28 -0.45
C VAL A 232 1.23 -4.85 -0.07
N ALA A 233 2.19 -4.04 0.41
CA ALA A 233 1.92 -2.65 0.77
C ALA A 233 1.74 -1.70 -0.43
N HIS A 234 1.93 -2.19 -1.67
CA HIS A 234 1.52 -1.49 -2.90
C HIS A 234 0.24 -2.08 -3.53
N TRP A 235 -0.32 -3.16 -2.98
CA TRP A 235 -1.47 -3.84 -3.57
C TRP A 235 -2.71 -3.83 -2.67
N TYR A 236 -2.53 -4.06 -1.37
CA TYR A 236 -3.63 -4.28 -0.43
C TYR A 236 -3.53 -3.35 0.80
N GLY A 237 -4.66 -2.74 1.16
CA GLY A 237 -4.75 -1.78 2.25
C GLY A 237 -5.47 -0.49 1.86
N SER A 238 -5.44 0.48 2.78
CA SER A 238 -6.13 1.77 2.66
C SER A 238 -5.20 2.88 2.16
N GLN A 239 -5.75 3.96 1.62
CA GLN A 239 -4.97 5.13 1.16
C GLN A 239 -5.48 6.41 1.83
N PRO A 240 -5.19 6.62 3.13
CA PRO A 240 -5.77 7.70 3.92
C PRO A 240 -5.10 9.08 3.74
N TYR A 241 -4.00 9.20 3.01
CA TYR A 241 -3.30 10.47 2.76
C TYR A 241 -3.28 10.87 1.27
N ALA A 242 -2.85 9.96 0.39
CA ALA A 242 -2.79 10.19 -1.07
C ALA A 242 -3.16 8.92 -1.83
N ALA A 243 -3.76 9.05 -3.02
CA ALA A 243 -4.22 7.91 -3.85
C ALA A 243 -3.85 8.05 -5.35
N ASP A 244 -2.88 8.90 -5.67
CA ASP A 244 -2.29 9.06 -7.00
C ASP A 244 -1.34 7.91 -7.38
N LYS A 245 -0.83 7.20 -6.37
CA LYS A 245 0.14 6.10 -6.46
C LYS A 245 -0.39 4.84 -5.77
N THR A 246 0.33 3.73 -5.89
CA THR A 246 -0.03 2.42 -5.30
C THR A 246 0.23 2.20 -3.79
N PRO A 247 1.08 2.94 -3.04
CA PRO A 247 1.34 2.70 -1.61
C PRO A 247 0.08 2.74 -0.73
N ARG A 248 -0.03 1.79 0.21
CA ARG A 248 -1.21 1.53 1.05
C ARG A 248 -0.83 1.28 2.52
N ASP A 249 -1.65 1.80 3.42
CA ASP A 249 -1.60 1.52 4.86
C ASP A 249 -2.38 0.23 5.17
N HIS A 250 -1.71 -0.76 5.75
CA HIS A 250 -2.32 -2.02 6.19
C HIS A 250 -1.73 -2.51 7.53
N PRO A 251 -2.51 -2.57 8.63
CA PRO A 251 -2.00 -2.90 9.97
C PRO A 251 -1.34 -4.28 10.10
N LEU A 252 -1.85 -5.33 9.42
CA LEU A 252 -1.20 -6.65 9.45
C LEU A 252 0.11 -6.65 8.67
N THR A 253 0.22 -5.87 7.58
CA THR A 253 1.51 -5.65 6.93
C THR A 253 2.44 -4.92 7.89
N GLY A 254 1.96 -3.91 8.63
CA GLY A 254 2.72 -3.24 9.69
C GLY A 254 3.24 -4.20 10.76
N LEU A 255 2.42 -5.17 11.20
CA LEU A 255 2.83 -6.23 12.13
C LEU A 255 3.96 -7.11 11.56
N LEU A 256 3.80 -7.59 10.33
CA LEU A 256 4.77 -8.47 9.64
C LEU A 256 6.08 -7.76 9.26
N THR A 257 6.05 -6.42 9.13
CA THR A 257 7.15 -5.61 8.59
C THR A 257 7.66 -4.56 9.59
N LEU A 258 7.37 -4.74 10.89
CA LEU A 258 7.89 -3.90 11.98
C LEU A 258 7.55 -2.40 11.88
N GLY A 259 6.40 -2.10 11.30
CA GLY A 259 5.89 -0.73 11.07
C GLY A 259 5.95 -0.27 9.61
N GLU A 260 6.64 -0.99 8.72
CA GLU A 260 6.82 -0.52 7.34
C GLU A 260 5.53 -0.57 6.49
N GLY A 261 4.52 -1.35 6.93
CA GLY A 261 3.20 -1.45 6.30
C GLY A 261 2.25 -0.25 6.49
N TYR A 262 2.65 0.83 7.18
CA TYR A 262 1.98 2.14 7.10
C TYR A 262 2.53 2.91 5.88
N HIS A 263 2.38 2.30 4.71
CA HIS A 263 3.16 2.64 3.52
C HIS A 263 2.60 3.85 2.76
N ASN A 264 1.30 4.13 2.90
CA ASN A 264 0.70 5.35 2.34
C ASN A 264 1.17 6.59 3.10
N PHE A 265 1.22 6.51 4.45
CA PHE A 265 1.85 7.56 5.24
C PHE A 265 3.32 7.76 4.86
N HIS A 266 4.06 6.65 4.76
CA HIS A 266 5.48 6.68 4.49
C HIS A 266 5.83 7.30 3.12
N HIS A 267 5.06 7.00 2.07
CA HIS A 267 5.29 7.58 0.75
C HIS A 267 4.94 9.06 0.65
N GLU A 268 3.94 9.52 1.39
CA GLU A 268 3.53 10.92 1.42
C GLU A 268 4.47 11.78 2.29
N PHE A 269 4.93 11.22 3.42
CA PHE A 269 5.74 11.93 4.42
C PHE A 269 7.11 11.26 4.69
N PRO A 270 7.93 10.98 3.65
CA PRO A 270 9.08 10.06 3.75
C PRO A 270 10.20 10.50 4.70
N ILE A 271 10.23 11.78 5.10
CA ILE A 271 11.24 12.30 6.03
C ILE A 271 10.85 12.15 7.51
N ASP A 272 9.61 11.74 7.84
CA ASP A 272 9.23 11.45 9.23
C ASP A 272 9.94 10.16 9.70
N TYR A 273 10.42 10.15 10.94
CA TYR A 273 11.07 8.96 11.52
C TYR A 273 10.07 7.87 11.95
N ARG A 274 8.76 8.15 11.87
CA ARG A 274 7.65 7.21 12.08
C ARG A 274 7.08 6.81 10.73
N ASN A 275 6.73 5.54 10.58
CA ASN A 275 5.78 5.13 9.55
C ASN A 275 4.38 5.03 10.19
N GLY A 276 4.30 4.38 11.35
CA GLY A 276 3.10 4.38 12.18
C GLY A 276 2.99 5.70 12.95
N VAL A 277 2.39 6.72 12.33
CA VAL A 277 2.33 8.10 12.86
C VAL A 277 1.60 8.22 14.20
N ARG A 278 0.55 7.41 14.43
CA ARG A 278 -0.28 7.44 15.64
C ARG A 278 0.42 6.71 16.77
N TRP A 279 0.07 7.04 18.01
CA TRP A 279 0.68 6.41 19.19
C TRP A 279 0.42 4.89 19.23
N PHE A 280 -0.76 4.45 18.81
CA PHE A 280 -1.18 3.04 18.77
C PHE A 280 -0.81 2.28 17.49
N ASP A 281 -0.33 2.97 16.43
CA ASP A 281 0.10 2.29 15.20
C ASP A 281 1.32 1.39 15.54
N PHE A 282 1.25 0.10 15.22
CA PHE A 282 2.33 -0.87 15.49
C PHE A 282 3.58 -0.57 14.65
N ASP A 283 4.49 0.20 15.22
CA ASP A 283 5.77 0.59 14.64
C ASP A 283 6.82 0.49 15.75
N PRO A 284 7.36 -0.71 16.05
CA PRO A 284 8.41 -0.89 17.05
C PRO A 284 9.67 -0.08 16.70
N THR A 285 9.96 0.12 15.42
CA THR A 285 11.12 0.88 14.94
C THR A 285 11.10 2.34 15.40
N LYS A 286 9.94 3.03 15.40
CA LYS A 286 9.86 4.40 15.94
C LYS A 286 10.20 4.47 17.43
N TRP A 287 9.84 3.43 18.19
CA TRP A 287 10.12 3.36 19.63
C TRP A 287 11.59 3.05 19.88
N VAL A 288 12.21 2.15 19.12
CA VAL A 288 13.66 1.90 19.17
C VAL A 288 14.44 3.18 18.87
N ILE A 289 14.11 3.92 17.81
CA ILE A 289 14.78 5.19 17.48
C ILE A 289 14.56 6.23 18.59
N TRP A 290 13.35 6.31 19.17
CA TRP A 290 13.06 7.23 20.28
C TRP A 290 13.83 6.89 21.56
N VAL A 291 13.96 5.61 21.93
CA VAL A 291 14.77 5.15 23.07
C VAL A 291 16.26 5.46 22.81
N CYS A 292 16.77 5.17 21.62
CA CYS A 292 18.13 5.58 21.23
C CYS A 292 18.35 7.10 21.37
N ALA A 293 17.32 7.92 21.13
CA ALA A 293 17.41 9.35 21.34
C ALA A 293 17.44 9.75 22.82
N GLN A 294 16.66 9.09 23.69
CA GLN A 294 16.75 9.30 25.14
C GLN A 294 18.11 8.91 25.71
N LEU A 295 18.76 7.90 25.11
CA LEU A 295 20.11 7.44 25.46
C LEU A 295 21.24 8.26 24.80
N GLY A 296 20.93 9.34 24.06
CA GLY A 296 21.92 10.17 23.37
C GLY A 296 22.62 9.50 22.16
N LEU A 297 22.20 8.28 21.79
CA LEU A 297 22.73 7.54 20.64
C LEU A 297 22.14 8.02 19.31
N ALA A 298 20.98 8.68 19.34
CA ALA A 298 20.30 9.30 18.22
C ALA A 298 19.89 10.76 18.53
N SER A 299 19.70 11.58 17.50
CA SER A 299 19.30 12.99 17.62
C SER A 299 18.57 13.46 16.35
N ASN A 300 18.03 14.69 16.36
CA ASN A 300 17.37 15.31 15.21
C ASN A 300 16.23 14.45 14.59
N LEU A 301 15.41 13.81 15.43
CA LEU A 301 14.26 12.99 15.00
C LEU A 301 13.23 13.89 14.30
N ARG A 302 13.19 13.81 12.97
CA ARG A 302 12.30 14.61 12.12
C ARG A 302 10.88 14.08 12.21
N ARG A 303 9.93 14.99 12.37
CA ARG A 303 8.49 14.73 12.31
C ARG A 303 7.87 15.69 11.32
N PHE A 304 6.94 15.24 10.49
CA PHE A 304 6.11 16.15 9.71
C PHE A 304 5.18 16.93 10.66
N PRO A 305 4.88 18.22 10.40
CA PRO A 305 3.95 18.98 11.22
C PRO A 305 2.55 18.35 11.18
N GLU A 306 1.94 18.15 12.35
CA GLU A 306 0.63 17.48 12.48
C GLU A 306 -0.45 18.12 11.60
N ASN A 307 -0.42 19.45 11.45
CA ASN A 307 -1.33 20.18 10.58
C ASN A 307 -1.27 19.75 9.11
N GLU A 308 -0.08 19.46 8.57
CA GLU A 308 0.08 19.01 7.18
C GLU A 308 -0.38 17.56 7.01
N ILE A 309 -0.14 16.72 8.01
CA ILE A 309 -0.65 15.34 8.06
C ILE A 309 -2.18 15.34 8.08
N GLN A 310 -2.81 16.21 8.87
CA GLN A 310 -4.27 16.33 8.93
C GLN A 310 -4.86 16.96 7.65
N LYS A 311 -4.19 17.93 7.02
CA LYS A 311 -4.58 18.45 5.69
C LYS A 311 -4.70 17.33 4.68
N GLY A 312 -3.66 16.49 4.53
CA GLY A 312 -3.68 15.35 3.60
C GLY A 312 -4.86 14.41 3.87
N ARG A 313 -5.11 14.05 5.13
CA ARG A 313 -6.26 13.21 5.52
C ARG A 313 -7.62 13.84 5.20
N ILE A 314 -7.77 15.15 5.38
CA ILE A 314 -9.03 15.86 5.07
C ILE A 314 -9.20 16.02 3.56
N GLN A 315 -8.14 16.32 2.80
CA GLN A 315 -8.16 16.36 1.34
C GLN A 315 -8.55 15.01 0.75
N ARG A 316 -7.94 13.92 1.23
CA ARG A 316 -8.27 12.56 0.80
C ARG A 316 -9.71 12.16 1.11
N LYS A 317 -10.23 12.56 2.29
CA LYS A 317 -11.63 12.35 2.66
C LYS A 317 -12.58 13.12 1.76
N ARG A 318 -12.29 14.38 1.42
CA ARG A 318 -13.07 15.16 0.46
C ARG A 318 -13.13 14.44 -0.88
N GLN A 319 -11.99 14.08 -1.46
CA GLN A 319 -11.94 13.29 -2.71
C GLN A 319 -12.78 12.00 -2.67
N CYS A 320 -12.83 11.28 -1.54
CA CYS A 320 -13.72 10.13 -1.38
C CYS A 320 -15.21 10.53 -1.39
N LEU A 321 -15.58 11.59 -0.66
CA LEU A 321 -16.96 12.09 -0.61
C LEU A 321 -17.39 12.66 -1.96
N ASP A 322 -16.50 13.34 -2.68
CA ASP A 322 -16.75 13.87 -4.02
C ASP A 322 -17.03 12.71 -5.00
N GLN A 323 -16.19 11.67 -5.01
CA GLN A 323 -16.36 10.43 -5.81
C GLN A 323 -17.61 9.60 -5.44
N GLU A 324 -18.09 9.70 -4.20
CA GLU A 324 -19.34 9.09 -3.75
C GLU A 324 -20.54 9.94 -4.18
N SER A 325 -20.42 11.27 -4.05
CA SER A 325 -21.40 12.26 -4.47
C SER A 325 -21.67 12.22 -5.97
N GLU A 326 -20.64 12.05 -6.81
CA GLU A 326 -20.74 11.89 -8.28
C GLU A 326 -21.62 10.70 -8.72
N ARG A 327 -21.89 9.72 -7.83
CA ARG A 327 -22.72 8.54 -8.13
C ARG A 327 -24.19 8.72 -7.79
N LEU A 328 -24.55 9.84 -7.16
CA LEU A 328 -25.89 10.13 -6.69
C LEU A 328 -26.58 11.13 -7.64
N ASN A 329 -27.88 10.92 -7.90
CA ASN A 329 -28.67 11.91 -8.60
C ASN A 329 -29.02 13.06 -7.64
N TRP A 330 -28.34 14.20 -7.79
CA TRP A 330 -28.66 15.43 -7.08
C TRP A 330 -29.65 16.34 -7.84
N GLY A 331 -30.02 15.97 -9.07
CA GLY A 331 -30.67 16.86 -10.03
C GLY A 331 -29.70 17.83 -10.71
N VAL A 332 -30.23 18.71 -11.56
CA VAL A 332 -29.43 19.68 -12.33
C VAL A 332 -28.85 20.77 -11.40
N PRO A 333 -27.54 21.08 -11.48
CA PRO A 333 -26.94 22.18 -10.72
C PRO A 333 -27.63 23.52 -10.95
N LEU A 334 -27.61 24.43 -9.96
CA LEU A 334 -28.37 25.69 -10.05
C LEU A 334 -27.79 26.62 -11.13
N GLU A 335 -26.48 26.57 -11.36
CA GLU A 335 -25.78 27.27 -12.43
C GLU A 335 -26.13 26.77 -13.85
N ASP A 336 -26.57 25.52 -13.99
CA ASP A 336 -26.89 24.89 -15.27
C ASP A 336 -28.39 24.97 -15.63
N LEU A 337 -29.23 25.42 -14.69
CA LEU A 337 -30.67 25.56 -14.90
C LEU A 337 -31.01 26.76 -15.80
N PRO A 338 -31.96 26.61 -16.75
CA PRO A 338 -32.42 27.73 -17.58
C PRO A 338 -33.15 28.78 -16.73
N ALA A 339 -33.04 30.04 -17.14
CA ALA A 339 -33.70 31.16 -16.47
C ALA A 339 -35.12 31.37 -17.03
N MET A 340 -36.15 31.17 -16.22
CA MET A 340 -37.57 31.26 -16.57
C MET A 340 -38.20 32.58 -16.07
N GLU A 341 -39.06 33.18 -16.88
CA GLU A 341 -39.84 34.36 -16.46
C GLU A 341 -41.05 33.93 -15.61
N TRP A 342 -41.45 34.74 -14.63
CA TRP A 342 -42.63 34.42 -13.80
C TRP A 342 -43.93 34.26 -14.62
N GLY A 343 -44.08 35.03 -15.70
CA GLY A 343 -45.22 34.90 -16.61
C GLY A 343 -45.23 33.58 -17.37
N GLU A 344 -44.05 33.08 -17.76
CA GLU A 344 -43.89 31.78 -18.41
C GLU A 344 -44.22 30.63 -17.47
N TYR A 345 -43.71 30.68 -16.24
CA TYR A 345 -44.07 29.75 -15.15
C TYR A 345 -45.60 29.67 -14.93
N GLN A 346 -46.27 30.82 -14.86
CA GLN A 346 -47.72 30.88 -14.73
C GLN A 346 -48.48 30.42 -15.98
N GLN A 347 -47.88 30.52 -17.17
CA GLN A 347 -48.48 29.99 -18.40
C GLN A 347 -48.37 28.47 -18.45
N GLN A 348 -47.19 27.90 -18.21
CA GLN A 348 -46.94 26.45 -18.25
C GLN A 348 -47.84 25.70 -17.24
N THR A 349 -48.03 26.27 -16.05
CA THR A 349 -48.93 25.69 -15.03
C THR A 349 -50.41 25.75 -15.41
N ARG A 350 -50.87 26.80 -16.11
CA ARG A 350 -52.23 26.86 -16.66
C ARG A 350 -52.45 25.90 -17.83
N THR A 351 -51.40 25.55 -18.58
CA THR A 351 -51.45 24.55 -19.67
C THR A 351 -51.28 23.11 -19.20
N GLY A 352 -51.25 22.85 -17.88
CA GLY A 352 -51.32 21.51 -17.29
C GLY A 352 -50.01 20.94 -16.73
N CYS A 353 -48.92 21.72 -16.67
CA CYS A 353 -47.68 21.29 -16.02
C CYS A 353 -47.79 21.45 -14.49
N ASN A 354 -47.49 20.42 -13.71
CA ASN A 354 -47.57 20.52 -12.25
C ASN A 354 -46.26 21.11 -11.68
N LEU A 355 -46.10 22.43 -11.80
CA LEU A 355 -44.87 23.13 -11.40
C LEU A 355 -45.04 23.93 -10.09
N VAL A 356 -44.04 23.85 -9.21
CA VAL A 356 -44.00 24.57 -7.92
C VAL A 356 -42.69 25.34 -7.79
N VAL A 357 -42.74 26.60 -7.34
CA VAL A 357 -41.53 27.38 -7.03
C VAL A 357 -41.16 27.22 -5.56
N ILE A 358 -39.91 26.83 -5.28
CA ILE A 358 -39.33 26.78 -3.93
C ILE A 358 -37.92 27.40 -4.02
N ARG A 359 -37.61 28.37 -3.16
CA ARG A 359 -36.35 29.15 -3.14
C ARG A 359 -36.03 29.83 -4.48
N GLY A 360 -37.04 30.25 -5.23
CA GLY A 360 -36.88 30.80 -6.58
C GLY A 360 -36.51 29.77 -7.65
N VAL A 361 -36.50 28.47 -7.34
CA VAL A 361 -36.26 27.38 -8.30
C VAL A 361 -37.59 26.72 -8.66
N VAL A 362 -37.81 26.48 -9.95
CA VAL A 362 -38.99 25.81 -10.49
C VAL A 362 -38.75 24.30 -10.48
N HIS A 363 -39.69 23.56 -9.89
CA HIS A 363 -39.67 22.11 -9.80
C HIS A 363 -40.86 21.52 -10.54
N ASP A 364 -40.62 20.50 -11.37
CA ASP A 364 -41.69 19.68 -11.95
C ASP A 364 -42.03 18.53 -11.01
N VAL A 365 -43.14 18.69 -10.28
CA VAL A 365 -43.62 17.69 -9.33
C VAL A 365 -44.64 16.74 -9.95
N SER A 366 -44.81 16.72 -11.28
CA SER A 366 -45.86 15.95 -11.98
C SER A 366 -45.85 14.46 -11.64
N ALA A 367 -44.67 13.85 -11.57
CA ALA A 367 -44.51 12.43 -11.19
C ALA A 367 -44.60 12.18 -9.67
N PHE A 368 -44.63 13.23 -8.84
CA PHE A 368 -44.58 13.13 -7.37
C PHE A 368 -45.91 13.49 -6.68
N VAL A 369 -46.87 14.10 -7.38
CA VAL A 369 -48.16 14.53 -6.79
C VAL A 369 -48.87 13.39 -6.05
N THR A 370 -48.90 12.17 -6.62
CA THR A 370 -49.56 11.00 -6.01
C THR A 370 -48.75 10.36 -4.89
N GLU A 371 -47.42 10.45 -4.95
CA GLU A 371 -46.48 9.82 -4.02
C GLU A 371 -46.16 10.69 -2.79
N HIS A 372 -46.67 11.93 -2.75
CA HIS A 372 -46.39 12.87 -1.68
C HIS A 372 -46.94 12.37 -0.32
N PRO A 373 -46.10 12.19 0.72
CA PRO A 373 -46.55 11.63 2.00
C PRO A 373 -47.59 12.47 2.74
N GLY A 374 -47.66 13.78 2.50
CA GLY A 374 -48.71 14.67 3.01
C GLY A 374 -50.01 14.63 2.20
N GLY A 375 -50.13 13.73 1.23
CA GLY A 375 -51.25 13.61 0.30
C GLY A 375 -51.17 14.56 -0.90
N ALA A 376 -51.79 14.14 -2.00
CA ALA A 376 -51.81 14.87 -3.27
C ALA A 376 -52.40 16.28 -3.17
N ALA A 377 -53.48 16.45 -2.41
CA ALA A 377 -54.18 17.73 -2.26
C ALA A 377 -53.26 18.87 -1.77
N MET A 378 -52.27 18.55 -0.93
CA MET A 378 -51.30 19.52 -0.42
C MET A 378 -50.35 20.04 -1.51
N ILE A 379 -49.90 19.16 -2.43
CA ILE A 379 -49.12 19.59 -3.60
C ILE A 379 -50.01 20.30 -4.61
N THR A 380 -51.21 19.80 -4.90
CA THR A 380 -52.13 20.43 -5.85
C THR A 380 -52.46 21.87 -5.45
N ALA A 381 -52.59 22.15 -4.15
CA ALA A 381 -52.80 23.50 -3.62
C ALA A 381 -51.59 24.44 -3.81
N ALA A 382 -50.39 23.91 -4.05
CA ALA A 382 -49.13 24.65 -4.25
C ALA A 382 -48.74 24.87 -5.72
N ILE A 383 -49.37 24.15 -6.67
CA ILE A 383 -49.10 24.31 -8.12
C ILE A 383 -49.38 25.77 -8.55
N GLY A 384 -48.47 26.33 -9.36
CA GLY A 384 -48.57 27.72 -9.86
C GLY A 384 -48.23 28.80 -8.82
N LYS A 385 -47.66 28.43 -7.66
CA LYS A 385 -47.29 29.33 -6.57
C LYS A 385 -45.83 29.18 -6.14
N ASP A 386 -45.33 30.22 -5.48
CA ASP A 386 -44.17 30.11 -4.60
C ASP A 386 -44.62 29.45 -3.28
N ALA A 387 -44.12 28.24 -3.04
CA ALA A 387 -44.39 27.43 -1.87
C ALA A 387 -43.21 27.39 -0.88
N THR A 388 -42.19 28.25 -1.05
CA THR A 388 -40.98 28.27 -0.21
C THR A 388 -41.31 28.28 1.28
N ARG A 389 -42.21 29.19 1.69
CA ARG A 389 -42.68 29.34 3.08
C ARG A 389 -43.37 28.08 3.63
N LEU A 390 -44.23 27.45 2.82
CA LEU A 390 -44.92 26.20 3.18
C LEU A 390 -43.92 25.05 3.36
N PHE A 391 -42.88 25.00 2.53
CA PHE A 391 -41.83 23.97 2.56
C PHE A 391 -40.84 24.15 3.72
N GLU A 392 -40.47 25.40 4.04
CA GLU A 392 -39.42 25.70 5.01
C GLU A 392 -39.87 25.79 6.48
N GLY A 393 -41.18 25.92 6.73
CA GLY A 393 -41.71 25.78 8.09
C GLY A 393 -42.80 26.74 8.55
N GLU A 394 -43.50 27.48 7.66
CA GLU A 394 -44.75 28.14 8.07
C GLU A 394 -45.85 27.13 8.43
N VAL A 395 -45.77 25.90 7.89
CA VAL A 395 -46.69 24.79 8.21
C VAL A 395 -45.93 23.52 8.58
N TYR A 396 -44.96 23.09 7.75
CA TYR A 396 -44.14 21.91 8.04
C TYR A 396 -42.71 22.11 7.54
N ARG A 397 -41.73 21.95 8.43
CA ARG A 397 -40.31 22.08 8.07
C ARG A 397 -39.80 20.77 7.49
N HIS A 398 -39.67 20.72 6.17
CA HIS A 398 -39.28 19.50 5.47
C HIS A 398 -37.88 19.01 5.86
N SER A 399 -37.69 17.69 5.80
CA SER A 399 -36.43 17.04 6.15
C SER A 399 -35.35 17.26 5.07
N LYS A 400 -34.09 16.97 5.42
CA LYS A 400 -33.00 16.95 4.43
C LYS A 400 -33.28 15.97 3.29
N ALA A 401 -33.85 14.80 3.58
CA ALA A 401 -34.20 13.82 2.56
C ALA A 401 -35.27 14.36 1.59
N ALA A 402 -36.29 15.06 2.09
CA ALA A 402 -37.29 15.71 1.25
C ALA A 402 -36.70 16.86 0.41
N SER A 403 -35.74 17.61 0.94
CA SER A 403 -35.00 18.64 0.17
C SER A 403 -34.17 17.99 -0.95
N ASN A 404 -33.34 16.99 -0.63
CA ASN A 404 -32.53 16.28 -1.62
C ASN A 404 -33.37 15.61 -2.72
N PHE A 405 -34.59 15.15 -2.40
CA PHE A 405 -35.48 14.55 -3.39
C PHE A 405 -36.16 15.61 -4.27
N LEU A 406 -36.61 16.72 -3.67
CA LEU A 406 -37.11 17.89 -4.41
C LEU A 406 -36.03 18.41 -5.39
N ASP A 407 -34.76 18.45 -4.97
CA ASP A 407 -33.64 18.87 -5.82
C ASP A 407 -33.51 18.03 -7.11
N THR A 408 -33.99 16.79 -7.15
CA THR A 408 -34.01 15.97 -8.38
C THR A 408 -35.06 16.39 -9.41
N MET A 409 -36.00 17.26 -9.02
CA MET A 409 -37.14 17.73 -9.83
C MET A 409 -36.93 19.12 -10.43
N ARG A 410 -35.76 19.73 -10.24
CA ARG A 410 -35.43 21.09 -10.69
C ARG A 410 -35.41 21.19 -12.22
N ILE A 411 -36.14 22.18 -12.78
CA ILE A 411 -36.21 22.43 -14.24
C ILE A 411 -35.82 23.84 -14.67
N ALA A 412 -35.89 24.85 -13.80
CA ALA A 412 -35.50 26.23 -14.11
C ALA A 412 -35.27 27.07 -12.85
N VAL A 413 -34.64 28.24 -13.00
CA VAL A 413 -34.56 29.29 -11.96
C VAL A 413 -35.43 30.47 -12.38
N ILE A 414 -36.29 30.96 -11.49
CA ILE A 414 -37.08 32.17 -11.70
C ILE A 414 -36.14 33.36 -11.75
N LYS A 415 -36.21 34.15 -12.83
CA LYS A 415 -35.47 35.40 -12.93
C LYS A 415 -35.89 36.37 -11.82
N PRO A 416 -34.94 37.04 -11.15
CA PRO A 416 -35.27 38.12 -10.23
C PRO A 416 -36.14 39.16 -10.94
N ARG A 417 -37.27 39.55 -10.33
CA ARG A 417 -37.97 40.75 -10.77
C ARG A 417 -37.02 41.93 -10.60
N ILE A 418 -36.58 42.50 -11.72
CA ILE A 418 -36.02 43.85 -11.73
C ILE A 418 -37.20 44.76 -11.40
N GLU A 419 -37.32 45.16 -10.14
CA GLU A 419 -38.28 46.17 -9.72
C GLU A 419 -37.86 47.52 -10.34
N GLY A 420 -38.41 47.78 -11.53
CA GLY A 420 -38.29 49.05 -12.21
C GLY A 420 -39.06 50.12 -11.44
N LYS A 421 -38.32 51.17 -11.06
CA LYS A 421 -38.72 52.50 -10.57
C LYS A 421 -40.21 52.88 -10.65
#